data_AF-A0A386H570-F1
#
_entry.id   AF-A0A386H570-F1
#
_cell.length_a   1.000
_cell.length_b   1.000
_cell.length_c   1.000
_cell.angle_alpha   90.00
_cell.angle_beta   90.00
_cell.angle_gamma   90.00
#
_symmetry.space_group_name_H-M   'P 1'
#
loop_
_entity.id
_entity.type
_entity.pdbx_description
1 polymer ?
#
loop_
_entity_poly.entity_id
_entity_poly.type
_entity_poly.pdbx_seq_one_letter_code
_entity_poly.pdbx_strand_id
1 'polypeptide(L)'
;MFTFIRLIRSDFYKVRHTAIAWIHIIVPILISLLFVAYYASSTATVNNVSKLVLYTQVLSIGFPLIIGIVCGMVVEQEVDAGNFQELLMLKHKLLGFLSKICMMLLMAFFSVVIAVGIFGLGLSILSHKSVFGAYFYGKIILILLFSQIFLYILHILCSFRFGAGASIGLGIAESLVAALMVTGLGDLVGRWLPCSFGGRIIQDYIILNNTNIISGKFQKLYVNEFSTAIYICVIATTVLFLISLLWYKYFEGRSEN
;
A
#
# COMPACT_ATOMS: atom_id res chain seq x y z
N MET A 1 26.32 2.45 -6.35
CA MET A 1 25.25 3.47 -6.19
C MET A 1 24.74 4.01 -7.53
N PHE A 2 25.60 4.55 -8.40
CA PHE A 2 25.17 5.13 -9.70
C PHE A 2 24.38 4.18 -10.61
N THR A 3 24.76 2.90 -10.69
CA THR A 3 24.03 1.90 -11.51
C THR A 3 22.59 1.69 -11.03
N PHE A 4 22.37 1.63 -9.71
CA PHE A 4 21.04 1.43 -9.14
C PHE A 4 20.10 2.60 -9.45
N ILE A 5 20.57 3.83 -9.31
CA ILE A 5 19.79 5.04 -9.63
C ILE A 5 19.46 5.09 -11.13
N ARG A 6 20.40 4.69 -11.99
CA ARG A 6 20.16 4.60 -13.45
C ARG A 6 19.09 3.55 -13.78
N LEU A 7 19.10 2.41 -13.10
CA LEU A 7 18.07 1.37 -13.26
C LEU A 7 16.70 1.87 -12.83
N ILE A 8 16.58 2.49 -11.65
CA ILE A 8 15.31 3.11 -11.20
C ILE A 8 14.80 4.12 -12.23
N ARG A 9 15.69 5.00 -12.72
CA ARG A 9 15.32 5.98 -13.74
C ARG A 9 14.86 5.32 -15.03
N SER A 10 15.51 4.24 -15.47
CA SER A 10 15.10 3.45 -16.62
C SER A 10 13.72 2.83 -16.42
N ASP A 11 13.47 2.21 -15.26
CA ASP A 11 12.16 1.64 -14.91
C ASP A 11 11.07 2.73 -14.95
N PHE A 12 11.33 3.93 -14.41
CA PHE A 12 10.39 5.06 -14.52
C PHE A 12 10.09 5.47 -15.97
N TYR A 13 11.09 5.47 -16.86
CA TYR A 13 10.87 5.73 -18.28
C TYR A 13 9.99 4.66 -18.93
N LYS A 14 10.17 3.38 -18.56
CA LYS A 14 9.34 2.26 -19.06
C LYS A 14 7.87 2.44 -18.69
N VAL A 15 7.57 2.83 -17.45
CA VAL A 15 6.17 2.92 -16.98
C VAL A 15 5.48 4.25 -17.28
N ARG A 16 6.21 5.31 -17.63
CA ARG A 16 5.69 6.69 -17.78
C ARG A 16 4.48 6.80 -18.70
N HIS A 17 4.48 6.09 -19.81
CA HIS A 17 3.43 6.15 -20.84
C HIS A 17 2.46 4.96 -20.78
N THR A 18 2.41 4.30 -19.63
CA THR A 18 1.60 3.09 -19.42
C THR A 18 0.48 3.37 -18.43
N ALA A 19 -0.53 2.51 -18.38
CA ALA A 19 -1.64 2.67 -17.44
C ALA A 19 -1.19 2.63 -15.96
N ILE A 20 0.00 2.07 -15.66
CA ILE A 20 0.57 2.04 -14.30
C ILE A 20 0.71 3.46 -13.72
N ALA A 21 1.23 4.41 -14.51
CA ALA A 21 1.39 5.80 -14.07
C ALA A 21 0.03 6.46 -13.82
N TRP A 22 -0.93 6.23 -14.70
CA TRP A 22 -2.28 6.77 -14.58
C TRP A 22 -3.04 6.20 -13.37
N ILE A 23 -2.89 4.90 -13.07
CA ILE A 23 -3.49 4.28 -11.88
C ILE A 23 -3.02 5.00 -10.61
N HIS A 24 -1.71 5.27 -10.47
CA HIS A 24 -1.16 5.93 -9.27
C HIS A 24 -1.57 7.40 -9.13
N ILE A 25 -2.10 8.04 -10.16
CA ILE A 25 -2.54 9.44 -10.15
C ILE A 25 -4.07 9.53 -10.07
N ILE A 26 -4.79 8.87 -10.99
CA ILE A 26 -6.24 9.02 -11.14
C ILE A 26 -6.98 8.36 -9.98
N VAL A 27 -6.61 7.13 -9.60
CA VAL A 27 -7.29 6.38 -8.53
C VAL A 27 -7.29 7.13 -7.20
N PRO A 28 -6.14 7.61 -6.65
CA PRO A 28 -6.17 8.34 -5.39
C PRO A 28 -6.93 9.67 -5.47
N ILE A 29 -6.90 10.37 -6.63
CA ILE A 29 -7.68 11.59 -6.83
C ILE A 29 -9.18 11.29 -6.77
N LEU A 30 -9.64 10.32 -7.56
CA LEU A 30 -11.06 9.97 -7.65
C LEU A 30 -11.61 9.51 -6.31
N ILE A 31 -10.93 8.59 -5.61
CA ILE A 31 -11.39 8.10 -4.31
C ILE A 31 -11.47 9.25 -3.30
N SER A 32 -10.45 10.12 -3.25
CA SER A 32 -10.41 11.23 -2.29
C SER A 32 -11.49 12.26 -2.56
N LEU A 33 -11.69 12.64 -3.82
CA LEU A 33 -12.75 13.58 -4.21
C LEU A 33 -14.14 13.00 -3.94
N LEU A 34 -14.35 11.71 -4.21
CA LEU A 34 -15.62 11.04 -3.92
C LEU A 34 -15.95 11.06 -2.42
N PHE A 35 -14.97 10.79 -1.56
CA PHE A 35 -15.16 10.88 -0.11
C PHE A 35 -15.41 12.32 0.38
N VAL A 36 -14.70 13.30 -0.18
CA VAL A 36 -14.91 14.72 0.15
C VAL A 36 -16.31 15.15 -0.28
N ALA A 37 -16.74 14.80 -1.49
CA ALA A 37 -18.09 15.09 -2.00
C ALA A 37 -19.16 14.41 -1.14
N TYR A 38 -18.97 13.13 -0.80
CA TYR A 38 -19.87 12.39 0.08
C TYR A 38 -20.06 13.09 1.43
N TYR A 39 -18.97 13.51 2.09
CA TYR A 39 -19.07 14.21 3.37
C TYR A 39 -19.58 15.65 3.25
N ALA A 40 -19.49 16.28 2.07
CA ALA A 40 -20.04 17.61 1.84
C ALA A 40 -21.57 17.55 1.67
N SER A 41 -22.08 16.48 1.08
CA SER A 41 -23.52 16.28 0.87
C SER A 41 -24.22 15.56 2.03
N SER A 42 -23.47 14.89 2.92
CA SER A 42 -24.03 14.16 4.04
C SER A 42 -24.53 15.09 5.16
N THR A 43 -25.76 14.90 5.60
CA THR A 43 -26.34 15.58 6.76
C THR A 43 -25.93 14.94 8.10
N ALA A 44 -25.23 13.81 8.08
CA ALA A 44 -24.81 13.11 9.28
C ALA A 44 -23.67 13.87 9.98
N THR A 45 -23.86 14.16 11.27
CA THR A 45 -22.88 14.82 12.14
C THR A 45 -21.80 13.83 12.60
N VAL A 46 -21.04 13.31 11.64
CA VAL A 46 -19.90 12.42 11.91
C VAL A 46 -18.67 13.24 12.30
N ASN A 47 -18.01 12.87 13.41
CA ASN A 47 -16.75 13.47 13.83
C ASN A 47 -15.66 13.29 12.74
N ASN A 48 -14.85 14.32 12.52
CA ASN A 48 -13.73 14.29 11.59
C ASN A 48 -12.72 13.16 11.86
N VAL A 49 -12.53 12.72 13.11
CA VAL A 49 -11.70 11.56 13.45
C VAL A 49 -12.27 10.30 12.78
N SER A 50 -13.57 10.05 12.94
CA SER A 50 -14.25 8.91 12.33
C SER A 50 -14.25 8.99 10.80
N LYS A 51 -14.41 10.20 10.23
CA LYS A 51 -14.30 10.42 8.78
C LYS A 51 -12.93 10.01 8.24
N LEU A 52 -11.87 10.37 8.96
CA LEU A 52 -10.49 10.03 8.60
C LEU A 52 -10.19 8.53 8.76
N VAL A 53 -10.63 7.91 9.87
CA VAL A 53 -10.50 6.46 10.08
C VAL A 53 -11.17 5.72 8.92
N LEU A 54 -12.43 6.02 8.62
CA LEU A 54 -13.17 5.34 7.56
C LEU A 54 -12.49 5.50 6.19
N TYR A 55 -12.04 6.71 5.86
CA TYR A 55 -11.33 6.97 4.62
C TYR A 55 -10.03 6.15 4.51
N THR A 56 -9.19 6.16 5.54
CA THR A 56 -7.92 5.40 5.54
C THR A 56 -8.12 3.89 5.55
N GLN A 57 -9.21 3.39 6.16
CA GLN A 57 -9.62 1.99 6.09
C GLN A 57 -10.01 1.59 4.66
N VAL A 58 -10.80 2.41 3.98
CA VAL A 58 -11.23 2.14 2.60
C VAL A 58 -10.05 2.11 1.64
N LEU A 59 -9.08 3.02 1.80
CA LEU A 59 -7.81 2.95 1.07
C LEU A 59 -7.09 1.62 1.34
N SER A 60 -6.99 1.24 2.62
CA SER A 60 -6.31 0.01 3.04
C SER A 60 -6.97 -1.26 2.49
N ILE A 61 -8.30 -1.27 2.37
CA ILE A 61 -9.06 -2.37 1.77
C ILE A 61 -8.80 -2.46 0.26
N GLY A 62 -8.64 -1.33 -0.43
CA GLY A 62 -8.40 -1.30 -1.88
C GLY A 62 -6.96 -1.57 -2.29
N PHE A 63 -5.98 -1.37 -1.40
CA PHE A 63 -4.57 -1.52 -1.74
C PHE A 63 -4.17 -2.90 -2.26
N PRO A 64 -4.56 -4.05 -1.67
CA PRO A 64 -4.17 -5.36 -2.18
C PRO A 64 -4.55 -5.57 -3.66
N LEU A 65 -5.77 -5.16 -4.04
CA LEU A 65 -6.23 -5.24 -5.43
C LEU A 65 -5.38 -4.37 -6.37
N ILE A 66 -5.19 -3.08 -6.03
CA ILE A 66 -4.44 -2.15 -6.89
C ILE A 66 -2.98 -2.57 -7.00
N ILE A 67 -2.37 -3.02 -5.89
CA ILE A 67 -0.99 -3.53 -5.86
C ILE A 67 -0.87 -4.79 -6.74
N GLY A 68 -1.82 -5.72 -6.65
CA GLY A 68 -1.84 -6.91 -7.50
C GLY A 68 -1.93 -6.60 -8.99
N ILE A 69 -2.79 -5.66 -9.37
CA ILE A 69 -2.89 -5.18 -10.76
C ILE A 69 -1.58 -4.55 -11.21
N VAL A 70 -1.04 -3.59 -10.45
CA VAL A 70 0.19 -2.87 -10.79
C VAL A 70 1.39 -3.81 -10.91
N CYS A 71 1.58 -4.71 -9.94
CA CYS A 71 2.68 -5.67 -9.97
C CYS A 71 2.56 -6.64 -11.16
N GLY A 72 1.33 -7.08 -11.47
CA GLY A 72 1.05 -7.88 -12.65
C GLY A 72 1.46 -7.17 -13.92
N MET A 73 1.03 -5.92 -14.11
CA MET A 73 1.37 -5.12 -15.29
C MET A 73 2.88 -4.88 -15.42
N VAL A 74 3.59 -4.58 -14.32
CA VAL A 74 5.04 -4.36 -14.34
C VAL A 74 5.78 -5.63 -14.77
N VAL A 75 5.32 -6.80 -14.34
CA VAL A 75 5.96 -8.08 -14.72
C VAL A 75 5.61 -8.49 -16.15
N GLU A 76 4.37 -8.31 -16.61
CA GLU A 76 4.01 -8.63 -18.00
C GLU A 76 4.74 -7.71 -18.99
N GLN A 77 5.07 -6.47 -18.63
CA GLN A 77 5.96 -5.64 -19.46
C GLN A 77 7.34 -6.27 -19.69
N GLU A 78 7.84 -7.03 -18.72
CA GLU A 78 9.11 -7.74 -18.86
C GLU A 78 8.96 -9.04 -19.67
N VAL A 79 7.78 -9.67 -19.61
CA VAL A 79 7.43 -10.80 -20.49
C VAL A 79 7.34 -10.32 -21.94
N ASP A 80 6.65 -9.21 -22.18
CA ASP A 80 6.46 -8.63 -23.51
C ASP A 80 7.77 -8.09 -24.11
N ALA A 81 8.72 -7.68 -23.25
CA ALA A 81 10.05 -7.21 -23.65
C ALA A 81 11.06 -8.35 -23.94
N GLY A 82 10.58 -9.49 -24.44
CA GLY A 82 11.41 -10.64 -24.80
C GLY A 82 11.62 -11.64 -23.67
N ASN A 83 10.55 -12.00 -22.96
CA ASN A 83 10.52 -13.02 -21.90
C ASN A 83 11.63 -12.85 -20.85
N PHE A 84 11.67 -11.68 -20.21
CA PHE A 84 12.64 -11.30 -19.19
C PHE A 84 14.09 -11.16 -19.66
N GLN A 85 14.37 -11.15 -20.97
CA GLN A 85 15.74 -11.07 -21.51
C GLN A 85 16.50 -9.84 -20.98
N GLU A 86 15.88 -8.66 -20.99
CA GLU A 86 16.47 -7.44 -20.42
C GLU A 86 16.93 -7.63 -18.97
N LEU A 87 16.14 -8.34 -18.17
CA LEU A 87 16.36 -8.51 -16.74
C LEU A 87 17.40 -9.60 -16.45
N LEU A 88 17.35 -10.71 -17.19
CA LEU A 88 18.25 -11.87 -17.04
C LEU A 88 19.67 -11.57 -17.55
N MET A 89 19.81 -10.73 -18.57
CA MET A 89 21.10 -10.36 -19.15
C MET A 89 21.86 -9.27 -18.35
N LEU A 90 21.25 -8.72 -17.29
CA LEU A 90 21.93 -7.76 -16.42
C LEU A 90 23.08 -8.43 -15.66
N LYS A 91 24.27 -7.80 -15.70
CA LYS A 91 25.44 -8.18 -14.89
C LYS A 91 25.11 -8.38 -13.41
N HIS A 92 24.17 -7.59 -12.89
CA HIS A 92 23.65 -7.74 -11.54
C HIS A 92 22.13 -7.84 -11.54
N LYS A 93 21.62 -9.00 -11.93
CA LYS A 93 20.18 -9.32 -11.99
C LYS A 93 19.38 -8.86 -10.77
N LEU A 94 19.90 -9.09 -9.55
CA LEU A 94 19.24 -8.68 -8.30
C LEU A 94 19.02 -7.16 -8.19
N LEU A 95 19.92 -6.34 -8.76
CA LEU A 95 19.73 -4.89 -8.78
C LEU A 95 18.55 -4.47 -9.67
N GLY A 96 18.29 -5.18 -10.77
CA GLY A 96 17.12 -4.92 -11.63
C GLY A 96 15.80 -5.25 -10.93
N PHE A 97 15.77 -6.31 -10.12
CA PHE A 97 14.61 -6.62 -9.29
C PHE A 97 14.37 -5.56 -8.20
N LEU A 98 15.43 -5.19 -7.48
CA LEU A 98 15.35 -4.17 -6.45
C LEU A 98 14.98 -2.79 -7.01
N SER A 99 15.41 -2.45 -8.23
CA SER A 99 15.05 -1.17 -8.86
C SER A 99 13.56 -1.10 -9.17
N LYS A 100 12.94 -2.21 -9.62
CA LYS A 100 11.49 -2.31 -9.84
C LYS A 100 10.69 -2.15 -8.56
N ILE A 101 11.08 -2.85 -7.49
CA ILE A 101 10.43 -2.68 -6.18
C ILE A 101 10.56 -1.22 -5.73
N CYS A 102 11.74 -0.63 -5.84
CA CYS A 102 11.97 0.76 -5.43
C CYS A 102 11.13 1.74 -6.26
N MET A 103 11.06 1.57 -7.59
CA MET A 103 10.21 2.39 -8.46
C MET A 103 8.73 2.29 -8.03
N MET A 104 8.21 1.09 -7.84
CA MET A 104 6.81 0.90 -7.42
C MET A 104 6.52 1.54 -6.06
N LEU A 105 7.43 1.39 -5.08
CA LEU A 105 7.28 2.01 -3.76
C LEU A 105 7.35 3.55 -3.83
N LEU A 106 8.17 4.12 -4.71
CA LEU A 106 8.21 5.57 -4.94
C LEU A 106 6.91 6.06 -5.57
N MET A 107 6.36 5.35 -6.56
CA MET A 107 5.04 5.68 -7.13
C MET A 107 3.94 5.57 -6.09
N ALA A 108 3.96 4.53 -5.24
CA ALA A 108 3.04 4.34 -4.13
C ALA A 108 3.11 5.51 -3.14
N PHE A 109 4.31 5.96 -2.79
CA PHE A 109 4.50 7.11 -1.90
C PHE A 109 3.81 8.36 -2.43
N PHE A 110 4.06 8.73 -3.69
CA PHE A 110 3.39 9.89 -4.29
C PHE A 110 1.86 9.70 -4.39
N SER A 111 1.40 8.49 -4.68
CA SER A 111 -0.02 8.16 -4.73
C SER A 111 -0.71 8.36 -3.37
N VAL A 112 -0.09 7.90 -2.28
CA VAL A 112 -0.60 8.07 -0.91
C VAL A 112 -0.53 9.55 -0.48
N VAL A 113 0.52 10.29 -0.86
CA VAL A 113 0.60 11.74 -0.63
C VAL A 113 -0.56 12.47 -1.32
N ILE A 114 -0.87 12.13 -2.57
CA ILE A 114 -2.01 12.70 -3.31
C ILE A 114 -3.31 12.37 -2.59
N ALA A 115 -3.53 11.10 -2.24
CA ALA A 115 -4.75 10.64 -1.58
C ALA A 115 -5.00 11.39 -0.25
N VAL A 116 -4.06 11.27 0.69
CA VAL A 116 -4.16 11.86 2.02
C VAL A 116 -4.16 13.40 1.95
N GLY A 117 -3.39 13.98 1.02
CA GLY A 117 -3.33 15.42 0.80
C GLY A 117 -4.67 16.00 0.34
N ILE A 118 -5.28 15.42 -0.70
CA ILE A 118 -6.58 15.87 -1.21
C ILE A 118 -7.66 15.72 -0.14
N PHE A 119 -7.71 14.57 0.53
CA PHE A 119 -8.70 14.33 1.58
C PHE A 119 -8.51 15.27 2.78
N GLY A 120 -7.27 15.49 3.22
CA GLY A 120 -6.95 16.39 4.34
C GLY A 120 -7.28 17.86 4.05
N LEU A 121 -7.01 18.32 2.82
CA LEU A 121 -7.44 19.64 2.35
C LEU A 121 -8.97 19.73 2.28
N GLY A 122 -9.62 18.71 1.71
CA GLY A 122 -11.08 18.62 1.66
C GLY A 122 -11.71 18.74 3.04
N LEU A 123 -11.26 17.96 4.02
CA LEU A 123 -11.75 18.06 5.40
C LEU A 123 -11.58 19.45 6.02
N SER A 124 -10.48 20.13 5.72
CA SER A 124 -10.21 21.47 6.23
C SER A 124 -11.16 22.51 5.62
N ILE A 125 -11.48 22.36 4.33
CA ILE A 125 -12.47 23.18 3.61
C ILE A 125 -13.86 22.96 4.21
N LEU A 126 -14.29 21.70 4.37
CA LEU A 126 -15.61 21.36 4.92
C LEU A 126 -15.79 21.84 6.37
N SER A 127 -14.71 21.85 7.15
CA SER A 127 -14.76 22.23 8.58
C SER A 127 -14.49 23.72 8.82
N HIS A 128 -14.17 24.49 7.77
CA HIS A 128 -13.70 25.88 7.84
C HIS A 128 -12.53 26.13 8.81
N LYS A 129 -11.75 25.09 9.12
CA LYS A 129 -10.58 25.16 10.01
C LYS A 129 -9.64 23.98 9.73
N SER A 130 -8.36 24.14 10.07
CA SER A 130 -7.42 23.03 10.07
C SER A 130 -7.80 22.02 11.16
N VAL A 131 -8.20 20.81 10.74
CA VAL A 131 -8.65 19.77 11.66
C VAL A 131 -7.48 19.06 12.32
N PHE A 132 -6.45 18.73 11.55
CA PHE A 132 -5.25 18.04 12.01
C PHE A 132 -4.00 18.74 11.45
N GLY A 133 -2.88 18.65 12.19
CA GLY A 133 -1.61 19.25 11.78
C GLY A 133 -0.93 18.48 10.63
N ALA A 134 -0.09 19.17 9.85
CA ALA A 134 0.65 18.57 8.73
C ALA A 134 1.53 17.38 9.18
N TYR A 135 2.14 17.47 10.36
CA TYR A 135 2.93 16.39 10.94
C TYR A 135 2.11 15.11 11.17
N PHE A 136 0.84 15.26 11.55
CA PHE A 136 -0.06 14.13 11.77
C PHE A 136 -0.38 13.40 10.45
N TYR A 137 -0.71 14.15 9.39
CA TYR A 137 -0.90 13.57 8.05
C TYR A 137 0.38 12.95 7.48
N GLY A 138 1.55 13.57 7.73
CA GLY A 138 2.84 13.00 7.34
C GLY A 138 3.07 11.61 7.94
N LYS A 139 2.73 11.42 9.22
CA LYS A 139 2.79 10.09 9.86
C LYS A 139 1.80 9.09 9.25
N ILE A 140 0.58 9.52 8.91
CA ILE A 140 -0.40 8.67 8.23
C ILE A 140 0.16 8.15 6.90
N ILE A 141 0.73 9.05 6.09
CA ILE A 141 1.34 8.69 4.80
C ILE A 141 2.44 7.64 4.98
N LEU A 142 3.33 7.83 5.97
CA LEU A 142 4.40 6.89 6.24
C LEU A 142 3.88 5.53 6.71
N ILE A 143 2.93 5.51 7.66
CA ILE A 143 2.35 4.26 8.17
C ILE A 143 1.70 3.48 7.03
N LEU A 144 0.89 4.15 6.20
CA LEU A 144 0.25 3.51 5.05
C LEU A 144 1.32 2.97 4.09
N LEU A 145 2.34 3.76 3.72
CA LEU A 145 3.41 3.30 2.83
C LEU A 145 4.12 2.04 3.36
N PHE A 146 4.58 2.08 4.62
CA PHE A 146 5.33 0.97 5.20
C PHE A 146 4.49 -0.31 5.32
N SER A 147 3.20 -0.18 5.63
CA SER A 147 2.30 -1.32 5.72
C SER A 147 2.07 -2.04 4.39
N GLN A 148 2.27 -1.36 3.25
CA GLN A 148 2.08 -1.95 1.91
C GLN A 148 3.33 -2.64 1.35
N ILE A 149 4.51 -2.46 1.96
CA ILE A 149 5.76 -3.03 1.43
C ILE A 149 5.67 -4.55 1.29
N PHE A 150 5.07 -5.22 2.29
CA PHE A 150 4.83 -6.66 2.23
C PHE A 150 4.05 -7.07 0.99
N LEU A 151 2.93 -6.39 0.71
CA LEU A 151 2.06 -6.71 -0.41
C LEU A 151 2.77 -6.49 -1.75
N TYR A 152 3.53 -5.41 -1.91
CA TYR A 152 4.32 -5.20 -3.13
C TYR A 152 5.31 -6.34 -3.39
N ILE A 153 6.00 -6.83 -2.35
CA ILE A 153 6.93 -7.96 -2.48
C ILE A 153 6.18 -9.26 -2.80
N LEU A 154 5.05 -9.51 -2.13
CA LEU A 154 4.25 -10.71 -2.36
C LEU A 154 3.71 -10.75 -3.80
N HIS A 155 3.11 -9.65 -4.25
CA HIS A 155 2.48 -9.56 -5.56
C HIS A 155 3.49 -9.58 -6.69
N ILE A 156 4.66 -8.94 -6.55
CA ILE A 156 5.69 -9.01 -7.59
C ILE A 156 6.22 -10.46 -7.74
N LEU A 157 6.42 -11.18 -6.63
CA LEU A 157 6.81 -12.60 -6.66
C LEU A 157 5.73 -13.48 -7.30
N CYS A 158 4.47 -13.28 -6.90
CA CYS A 158 3.33 -13.96 -7.48
C CYS A 158 3.25 -13.74 -8.99
N SER A 159 3.40 -12.48 -9.43
CA SER A 159 3.41 -12.13 -10.85
C SER A 159 4.57 -12.77 -11.62
N PHE A 160 5.80 -12.76 -11.08
CA PHE A 160 6.93 -13.42 -11.74
C PHE A 160 6.73 -14.94 -11.88
N ARG A 161 6.11 -15.58 -10.89
CA ARG A 161 5.95 -17.04 -10.88
C ARG A 161 4.72 -17.52 -11.66
N PHE A 162 3.58 -16.85 -11.49
CA PHE A 162 2.26 -17.31 -11.92
C PHE A 162 1.56 -16.35 -12.90
N GLY A 163 2.13 -15.15 -13.14
CA GLY A 163 1.60 -14.15 -14.06
C GLY A 163 0.60 -13.16 -13.45
N ALA A 164 0.18 -12.20 -14.26
CA ALA A 164 -0.70 -11.12 -13.82
C ALA A 164 -2.04 -11.62 -13.24
N GLY A 165 -2.66 -12.62 -13.88
CA GLY A 165 -3.96 -13.15 -13.44
C GLY A 165 -3.95 -13.69 -12.01
N ALA A 166 -2.90 -14.42 -11.62
CA ALA A 166 -2.75 -14.95 -10.27
C ALA A 166 -2.57 -13.82 -9.24
N SER A 167 -1.79 -12.79 -9.58
CA SER A 167 -1.57 -11.64 -8.69
C SER A 167 -2.83 -10.81 -8.49
N ILE A 168 -3.62 -10.59 -9.57
CA ILE A 168 -4.91 -9.93 -9.50
C ILE A 168 -5.91 -10.74 -8.66
N GLY A 169 -6.00 -12.06 -8.91
CA GLY A 169 -6.88 -12.95 -8.15
C GLY A 169 -6.55 -12.96 -6.66
N LEU A 170 -5.26 -13.02 -6.31
CA LEU A 170 -4.79 -12.89 -4.93
C LEU A 170 -5.19 -11.53 -4.34
N GLY A 171 -5.02 -10.44 -5.08
CA GLY A 171 -5.36 -9.08 -4.62
C GLY A 171 -6.85 -8.90 -4.35
N ILE A 172 -7.73 -9.52 -5.16
CA ILE A 172 -9.17 -9.56 -4.90
C ILE A 172 -9.46 -10.27 -3.58
N ALA A 173 -8.92 -11.48 -3.39
CA ALA A 173 -9.12 -12.26 -2.18
C ALA A 173 -8.60 -11.51 -0.93
N GLU A 174 -7.41 -10.92 -1.02
CA GLU A 174 -6.81 -10.14 0.06
C GLU A 174 -7.60 -8.88 0.39
N SER A 175 -8.20 -8.21 -0.60
CA SER A 175 -9.06 -7.04 -0.37
C SER A 175 -10.34 -7.41 0.38
N LEU A 176 -10.95 -8.55 0.06
CA LEU A 176 -12.10 -9.10 0.79
C LEU A 176 -11.72 -9.45 2.24
N VAL A 177 -10.57 -10.10 2.43
CA VAL A 177 -10.06 -10.41 3.77
C VAL A 177 -9.73 -9.13 4.54
N ALA A 178 -9.11 -8.13 3.92
CA ALA A 178 -8.83 -6.83 4.53
C ALA A 178 -10.11 -6.13 4.99
N ALA A 179 -11.17 -6.16 4.18
CA ALA A 179 -12.47 -5.62 4.55
C ALA A 179 -13.04 -6.28 5.81
N LEU A 180 -12.97 -7.62 5.90
CA LEU A 180 -13.38 -8.36 7.10
C LEU A 180 -12.52 -8.01 8.32
N MET A 181 -11.20 -7.85 8.14
CA MET A 181 -10.26 -7.58 9.23
C MET A 181 -10.37 -6.16 9.83
N VAL A 182 -11.02 -5.23 9.12
CA VAL A 182 -11.32 -3.90 9.65
C VAL A 182 -12.60 -3.90 10.52
N THR A 183 -13.42 -4.95 10.42
CA THR A 183 -14.58 -5.15 11.31
C THR A 183 -14.17 -5.77 12.65
N GLY A 184 -15.12 -5.92 13.58
CA GLY A 184 -14.89 -6.60 14.86
C GLY A 184 -14.42 -8.07 14.74
N LEU A 185 -14.62 -8.72 13.59
CA LEU A 185 -14.05 -10.06 13.35
C LEU A 185 -12.51 -10.03 13.30
N GLY A 186 -11.94 -8.91 12.85
CA GLY A 186 -10.50 -8.73 12.74
C GLY A 186 -9.77 -8.48 14.06
N ASP A 187 -10.48 -8.32 15.17
CA ASP A 187 -9.87 -7.99 16.46
C ASP A 187 -8.89 -9.05 16.96
N LEU A 188 -9.17 -10.31 16.65
CA LEU A 188 -8.31 -11.42 17.04
C LEU A 188 -7.25 -11.73 15.97
N VAL A 189 -7.62 -11.70 14.69
CA VAL A 189 -6.81 -12.28 13.60
C VAL A 189 -6.08 -11.22 12.77
N GLY A 190 -6.61 -9.99 12.69
CA GLY A 190 -6.10 -8.94 11.80
C GLY A 190 -4.71 -8.39 12.16
N ARG A 191 -4.10 -8.83 13.27
CA ARG A 191 -2.68 -8.54 13.55
C ARG A 191 -1.71 -9.45 12.81
N TRP A 192 -2.18 -10.59 12.33
CA TRP A 192 -1.34 -11.62 11.71
C TRP A 192 -1.40 -11.59 10.19
N LEU A 193 -2.44 -10.98 9.62
CA LEU A 193 -2.70 -10.97 8.19
C LEU A 193 -2.13 -9.72 7.52
N PRO A 194 -1.17 -9.86 6.58
CA PRO A 194 -0.50 -8.72 5.98
C PRO A 194 -1.41 -7.75 5.22
N CYS A 195 -2.46 -8.26 4.56
CA CYS A 195 -3.45 -7.43 3.87
C CYS A 195 -4.22 -6.48 4.81
N SER A 196 -4.22 -6.75 6.11
CA SER A 196 -4.92 -5.94 7.11
C SER A 196 -4.04 -4.96 7.89
N PHE A 197 -2.71 -5.04 7.76
CA PHE A 197 -1.77 -4.20 8.49
C PHE A 197 -2.05 -2.71 8.28
N GLY A 198 -2.26 -2.28 7.04
CA GLY A 198 -2.52 -0.86 6.73
C GLY A 198 -3.73 -0.32 7.46
N GLY A 199 -4.86 -1.02 7.40
CA GLY A 199 -6.14 -0.56 7.96
C GLY A 199 -6.16 -0.56 9.49
N ARG A 200 -5.56 -1.57 10.13
CA ARG A 200 -5.57 -1.67 11.60
C ARG A 200 -4.52 -0.77 12.25
N ILE A 201 -3.27 -0.79 11.75
CA ILE A 201 -2.20 0.06 12.32
C ILE A 201 -2.56 1.54 12.20
N ILE A 202 -3.15 1.95 11.06
CA ILE A 202 -3.55 3.37 10.89
C ILE A 202 -4.71 3.76 11.79
N GLN A 203 -5.70 2.87 11.95
CA GLN A 203 -6.84 3.09 12.83
C GLN A 203 -6.37 3.27 14.28
N ASP A 204 -5.54 2.34 14.77
CA ASP A 204 -5.01 2.40 16.13
C ASP A 204 -4.20 3.68 16.36
N TYR A 205 -3.37 4.09 15.39
CA TYR A 205 -2.63 5.35 15.45
C TYR A 205 -3.55 6.58 15.54
N ILE A 206 -4.58 6.66 14.71
CA ILE A 206 -5.51 7.81 14.69
C ILE A 206 -6.31 7.88 16.01
N ILE A 207 -6.74 6.73 16.53
CA ILE A 207 -7.50 6.62 17.77
C ILE A 207 -6.63 7.00 18.98
N LEU A 208 -5.40 6.48 19.07
CA LEU A 208 -4.46 6.79 20.17
C LEU A 208 -4.08 8.27 20.26
N ASN A 209 -3.94 8.94 19.11
CA ASN A 209 -3.61 10.37 19.08
C ASN A 209 -4.81 11.31 19.31
N ASN A 210 -6.03 10.78 19.42
CA ASN A 210 -7.23 11.56 19.75
C ASN A 210 -7.77 11.13 21.12
N THR A 211 -7.06 11.54 22.17
CA THR A 211 -7.20 11.12 23.59
C THR A 211 -8.54 11.44 24.25
N ASN A 212 -9.43 12.21 23.60
CA ASN A 212 -10.77 12.53 24.13
C ASN A 212 -11.76 11.35 24.05
N ILE A 213 -11.37 10.22 23.44
CA ILE A 213 -12.27 9.10 23.12
C ILE A 213 -12.08 7.90 24.06
N ILE A 214 -10.95 7.80 24.79
CA ILE A 214 -10.55 6.53 25.41
C ILE A 214 -10.23 6.69 26.90
N SER A 215 -10.83 5.85 27.75
CA SER A 215 -10.46 5.74 29.16
C SER A 215 -9.14 4.97 29.35
N GLY A 216 -8.39 5.27 30.41
CA GLY A 216 -6.98 4.83 30.55
C GLY A 216 -6.70 3.33 30.42
N LYS A 217 -7.67 2.45 30.71
CA LYS A 217 -7.53 1.00 30.53
C LYS A 217 -7.61 0.57 29.06
N PHE A 218 -8.50 1.17 28.28
CA PHE A 218 -8.61 0.91 26.84
C PHE A 218 -7.43 1.50 26.07
N GLN A 219 -6.88 2.64 26.52
CA GLN A 219 -5.70 3.23 25.91
C GLN A 219 -4.50 2.27 25.95
N LYS A 220 -4.27 1.59 27.08
CA LYS A 220 -3.18 0.62 27.21
C LYS A 220 -3.35 -0.58 26.26
N LEU A 221 -4.59 -1.02 26.03
CA LEU A 221 -4.88 -2.09 25.07
C LEU A 221 -4.52 -1.65 23.65
N TYR A 222 -5.00 -0.48 23.19
CA TYR A 222 -4.68 0.04 21.85
C TYR A 222 -3.18 0.26 21.64
N VAL A 223 -2.44 0.73 22.65
CA VAL A 223 -0.97 0.86 22.55
C VAL A 223 -0.30 -0.49 22.33
N ASN A 224 -0.75 -1.53 23.05
CA ASN A 224 -0.20 -2.87 22.90
C ASN A 224 -0.56 -3.49 21.55
N GLU A 225 -1.81 -3.36 21.12
CA GLU A 225 -2.28 -3.80 19.80
C GLU A 225 -1.46 -3.14 18.68
N PHE A 226 -1.33 -1.81 18.72
CA PHE A 226 -0.54 -1.03 17.77
C PHE A 226 0.92 -1.49 17.70
N SER A 227 1.56 -1.64 18.86
CA SER A 227 2.96 -2.06 18.94
C SER A 227 3.16 -3.48 18.41
N THR A 228 2.30 -4.42 18.80
CA THR A 228 2.36 -5.82 18.31
C THR A 228 2.16 -5.91 16.80
N ALA A 229 1.19 -5.18 16.24
CA ALA A 229 0.94 -5.14 14.82
C ALA A 229 2.14 -4.61 14.02
N ILE A 230 2.81 -3.56 14.52
CA ILE A 230 4.04 -3.03 13.90
C ILE A 230 5.16 -4.07 13.93
N TYR A 231 5.40 -4.73 15.07
CA TYR A 231 6.44 -5.75 15.17
C TYR A 231 6.20 -6.91 14.19
N ILE A 232 4.96 -7.42 14.13
CA ILE A 232 4.59 -8.48 13.19
C ILE A 232 4.77 -8.01 11.74
N CYS A 233 4.33 -6.79 11.42
CA CYS A 233 4.48 -6.22 10.07
C CYS A 233 5.96 -6.12 9.65
N VAL A 234 6.84 -5.65 10.54
CA VAL A 234 8.28 -5.51 10.24
C VAL A 234 8.93 -6.88 10.07
N ILE A 235 8.63 -7.83 10.97
CA ILE A 235 9.18 -9.19 10.90
C ILE A 235 8.72 -9.88 9.62
N ALA A 236 7.41 -9.87 9.33
CA ALA A 236 6.85 -10.50 8.14
C ALA A 236 7.44 -9.91 6.84
N THR A 237 7.54 -8.57 6.77
CA THR A 237 8.14 -7.89 5.62
C THR A 237 9.60 -8.25 5.44
N THR A 238 10.37 -8.28 6.53
CA THR A 238 11.81 -8.61 6.49
C THR A 238 12.02 -10.05 6.03
N VAL A 239 11.27 -10.99 6.58
CA VAL A 239 11.35 -12.41 6.21
C VAL A 239 10.98 -12.61 4.74
N LEU A 240 9.86 -12.03 4.29
CA LEU A 240 9.44 -12.14 2.90
C LEU A 240 10.46 -11.46 1.95
N PHE A 241 11.03 -10.33 2.35
CA PHE A 241 12.08 -9.66 1.58
C PHE A 241 13.30 -10.56 1.41
N LEU A 242 13.80 -11.19 2.47
CA LEU A 242 14.94 -12.13 2.37
C LEU A 242 14.62 -13.34 1.48
N ILE A 243 13.42 -13.92 1.62
CA ILE A 243 12.95 -15.00 0.76
C ILE A 243 12.92 -14.54 -0.70
N SER A 244 12.42 -13.32 -0.97
CA SER A 244 12.34 -12.78 -2.33
C SER A 244 13.72 -12.65 -2.97
N LEU A 245 14.74 -12.22 -2.22
CA LEU A 245 16.12 -12.13 -2.73
C LEU A 245 16.71 -13.50 -3.05
N LEU A 246 16.46 -14.49 -2.19
CA LEU A 246 16.96 -15.86 -2.40
C LEU A 246 16.27 -16.50 -3.60
N TRP A 247 14.94 -16.43 -3.66
CA TRP A 247 14.15 -16.97 -4.76
C TRP A 247 14.54 -16.35 -6.10
N TYR A 248 14.69 -15.03 -6.13
CA TYR A 248 14.97 -14.30 -7.37
C TYR A 248 16.37 -14.57 -7.93
N LYS A 249 17.35 -14.98 -7.09
CA LYS A 249 18.66 -15.44 -7.58
C LYS A 249 18.55 -16.64 -8.53
N TYR A 250 17.62 -17.55 -8.27
CA TYR A 250 17.42 -18.79 -9.04
C TYR A 250 16.34 -18.66 -10.12
N PHE A 251 15.72 -17.50 -10.29
CA PHE A 251 14.69 -17.30 -11.32
C PHE A 251 15.32 -17.33 -12.73
N GLU A 252 14.76 -18.06 -13.70
CA GLU A 252 15.33 -18.16 -15.05
C GLU A 252 14.35 -17.70 -16.15
N GLY A 253 13.28 -17.01 -15.75
CA GLY A 253 12.15 -16.69 -16.61
C GLY A 253 10.94 -17.55 -16.30
N ARG A 254 9.80 -17.23 -16.93
CA ARG A 254 8.57 -18.01 -16.81
C ARG A 254 8.59 -19.10 -17.88
N SER A 255 8.38 -20.35 -17.50
CA SER A 255 8.17 -21.42 -18.48
C SER A 255 6.88 -21.15 -19.23
N GLU A 256 6.96 -21.03 -20.56
CA GLU A 256 5.78 -21.08 -21.41
C GLU A 256 5.22 -22.50 -21.34
N ASN A 257 4.00 -22.63 -20.83
CA ASN A 257 3.21 -23.85 -20.94
C ASN A 257 2.45 -23.82 -22.27
#